data_AF-A0A924AI33-F1
#
_entry.id   AF-A0A924AI33-F1
#
_cell.length_a   1.000
_cell.length_b   1.000
_cell.length_c   1.000
_cell.angle_alpha   90.00
_cell.angle_beta   90.00
_cell.angle_gamma   90.00
#
_symmetry.space_group_name_H-M   'P 1'
#
loop_
_entity.id
_entity.type
_entity.pdbx_description
1 polymer ?
#
loop_
_entity_poly.entity_id
_entity_poly.type
_entity_poly.pdbx_seq_one_letter_code
_entity_poly.pdbx_strand_id
1 'polypeptide(L)'
;MSSERSNITALARELGIRVKMLYKWRKDYDKFGVGSFPGKGILKQTPEQKTISELEAKLKEAELKRDILNKAVGIFSKSGR
;
A
#
# COMPACT_ATOMS: atom_id res chain seq x y z
N MET A 1 -5.23 -6.16 24.50
CA MET A 1 -3.86 -6.08 25.06
C MET A 1 -3.24 -4.67 25.10
N SER A 2 -3.49 -3.73 24.17
CA SER A 2 -3.06 -2.31 24.30
C SER A 2 -4.20 -1.34 24.66
N SER A 3 -5.46 -1.66 24.33
CA SER A 3 -6.64 -0.84 24.65
C SER A 3 -7.08 -0.88 26.12
N GLU A 4 -6.50 -1.78 26.90
CA GLU A 4 -6.93 -2.15 28.26
C GLU A 4 -6.08 -1.49 29.34
N ARG A 5 -4.91 -0.96 28.97
CA ARG A 5 -4.05 -0.19 29.86
C ARG A 5 -4.42 1.29 29.75
N SER A 6 -5.07 1.80 30.78
CA SER A 6 -5.43 3.21 30.96
C SER A 6 -4.22 4.17 30.98
N ASN A 7 -3.00 3.66 31.15
CA ASN A 7 -1.77 4.47 31.24
C ASN A 7 -0.82 4.28 30.04
N ILE A 8 -1.08 5.03 28.96
CA ILE A 8 -0.26 5.06 27.74
C ILE A 8 1.18 5.56 28.03
N THR A 9 1.35 6.40 29.06
CA THR A 9 2.65 6.94 29.47
C THR A 9 3.53 5.87 30.11
N ALA A 10 2.97 5.03 30.99
CA ALA A 10 3.67 3.91 31.59
C ALA A 10 4.09 2.89 30.53
N LEU A 11 3.19 2.58 29.58
CA LEU A 11 3.48 1.71 28.45
C LEU A 11 4.61 2.27 27.56
N ALA A 12 4.61 3.57 27.28
CA ALA A 12 5.69 4.20 26.52
C ALA A 12 7.05 4.07 27.21
N ARG A 13 7.07 4.24 28.54
CA ARG A 13 8.27 4.10 29.36
C ARG A 13 8.79 2.66 29.39
N GLU A 14 7.89 1.68 29.53
CA GLU A 14 8.21 0.24 29.47
C GLU A 14 8.80 -0.15 28.10
N LEU A 15 8.22 0.37 27.03
CA LEU A 15 8.66 0.10 25.65
C LEU A 15 9.88 0.94 25.22
N GLY A 16 10.36 1.88 26.05
CA GLY A 16 11.47 2.77 25.71
C GLY A 16 11.19 3.72 24.54
N ILE A 17 9.91 3.98 24.23
CA ILE A 17 9.50 4.85 23.12
C ILE A 17 8.83 6.12 23.61
N ARG A 18 8.78 7.13 22.75
CA ARG A 18 8.07 8.39 23.07
C ARG A 18 6.56 8.15 23.08
N VAL A 19 5.87 8.66 24.10
CA VAL A 19 4.40 8.60 24.23
C VAL A 19 3.67 9.11 22.97
N LYS A 20 4.20 10.18 22.34
CA LYS A 20 3.67 10.74 21.08
C LYS A 20 3.62 9.71 19.95
N MET A 21 4.53 8.73 19.95
CA MET A 21 4.57 7.67 18.94
C MET A 21 3.39 6.71 19.11
N LEU A 22 3.04 6.34 20.35
CA LEU A 22 1.89 5.49 20.64
C LEU A 22 0.58 6.17 20.23
N TYR A 23 0.42 7.46 20.52
CA TYR A 23 -0.76 8.22 20.05
C TYR A 23 -0.85 8.27 18.53
N LYS A 24 0.29 8.51 17.86
CA LYS A 24 0.36 8.50 16.40
C LYS A 24 -0.01 7.14 15.83
N TRP A 25 0.54 6.05 16.37
CA TRP A 25 0.22 4.69 15.93
C TRP A 25 -1.22 4.31 16.18
N ARG A 26 -1.83 4.74 17.29
CA ARG A 26 -3.26 4.51 17.54
C ARG A 26 -4.12 5.20 16.48
N LYS A 27 -3.86 6.50 16.22
CA LYS A 27 -4.56 7.25 15.18
C LYS A 27 -4.34 6.67 13.79
N ASP A 28 -3.11 6.25 13.50
CA ASP A 28 -2.78 5.62 12.23
C ASP A 28 -3.48 4.26 12.11
N TYR A 29 -3.55 3.46 13.17
CA TYR A 29 -4.25 2.17 13.22
C TYR A 29 -5.76 2.33 12.99
N ASP A 30 -6.38 3.34 13.61
CA ASP A 30 -7.80 3.63 13.38
C ASP A 30 -8.09 3.99 11.91
N LYS A 31 -7.13 4.61 11.21
CA LYS A 31 -7.30 5.04 9.81
C LYS A 31 -6.90 3.99 8.77
N PHE A 32 -5.83 3.25 8.99
CA PHE A 32 -5.23 2.35 7.99
C PHE A 32 -5.22 0.88 8.42
N GLY A 33 -5.67 0.56 9.65
CA GLY A 33 -5.72 -0.80 10.19
C GLY A 33 -4.36 -1.50 10.16
N VAL A 34 -4.29 -2.65 9.49
CA VAL A 34 -3.04 -3.40 9.30
C VAL A 34 -2.04 -2.60 8.44
N GLY A 35 -2.51 -1.69 7.59
CA GLY A 35 -1.68 -0.83 6.74
C GLY A 35 -0.97 0.31 7.47
N SER A 36 -1.12 0.42 8.80
CA SER A 36 -0.53 1.50 9.61
C SER A 36 0.95 1.31 9.94
N PHE A 37 1.44 0.08 9.78
CA PHE A 37 2.83 -0.32 10.00
C PHE A 37 3.51 -0.76 8.70
N PRO A 38 3.52 0.06 7.63
CA PRO A 38 4.28 -0.29 6.44
C PRO A 38 5.77 -0.17 6.76
N GLY A 39 6.56 -1.09 6.23
CA GLY A 39 8.03 -1.05 6.34
C GLY A 39 8.62 0.23 5.73
N LYS A 40 9.94 0.41 5.90
CA LYS A 40 10.63 1.60 5.38
C LYS A 40 10.46 1.70 3.85
N GLY A 41 9.96 2.83 3.37
CA GLY A 41 9.76 3.10 1.94
C GLY A 41 8.41 2.65 1.37
N ILE A 42 7.54 2.04 2.18
CA ILE A 42 6.19 1.63 1.75
C ILE A 42 5.18 2.68 2.22
N LEU A 43 4.30 3.11 1.33
CA LEU A 43 3.25 4.09 1.65
C LEU A 43 2.18 3.47 2.56
N LYS A 44 1.65 4.28 3.49
CA LYS A 44 0.47 3.91 4.27
C LYS A 44 -0.74 3.98 3.34
N GLN A 45 -1.33 2.83 3.06
CA GLN A 45 -2.52 2.72 2.22
C GLN A 45 -3.65 2.12 3.04
N THR A 46 -4.87 2.61 2.82
CA THR A 46 -6.07 1.90 3.29
C THR A 46 -6.23 0.60 2.47
N PRO A 47 -7.01 -0.38 2.95
CA PRO A 47 -7.30 -1.61 2.20
C PRO A 47 -7.85 -1.33 0.79
N GLU A 48 -8.67 -0.29 0.66
CA GLU A 48 -9.25 0.15 -0.61
C GLU A 48 -8.18 0.73 -1.53
N GLN A 49 -7.31 1.61 -1.01
CA GLN A 49 -6.20 2.19 -1.77
C GLN A 49 -5.21 1.13 -2.27
N LYS A 50 -4.97 0.10 -1.46
CA LYS A 50 -4.14 -1.04 -1.85
C LYS A 50 -4.77 -1.79 -3.03
N THR A 51 -6.06 -2.08 -2.93
CA THR A 51 -6.83 -2.75 -4.00
C THR A 51 -6.82 -1.93 -5.30
N ILE A 52 -7.04 -0.61 -5.21
CA ILE A 52 -7.00 0.29 -6.37
C ILE A 52 -5.61 0.23 -7.03
N SER A 53 -4.54 0.36 -6.25
CA SER A 53 -3.18 0.33 -6.78
C SER A 53 -2.84 -1.00 -7.47
N GLU A 54 -3.31 -2.12 -6.91
CA GLU A 54 -3.14 -3.44 -7.52
C GLU A 54 -3.94 -3.58 -8.84
N LEU A 55 -5.16 -3.04 -8.88
CA LEU A 55 -6.00 -3.07 -10.09
C LEU A 55 -5.42 -2.17 -11.20
N GLU A 56 -4.97 -0.97 -10.86
CA GLU A 56 -4.30 -0.06 -11.80
C GLU A 56 -3.04 -0.69 -12.40
N ALA A 57 -2.24 -1.37 -11.58
CA ALA A 57 -1.05 -2.08 -12.05
C ALA A 57 -1.40 -3.19 -13.06
N LYS A 58 -2.43 -3.99 -12.76
CA LYS A 58 -2.92 -5.04 -13.67
C LYS A 58 -3.48 -4.48 -14.97
N LEU A 59 -4.23 -3.37 -14.89
CA LEU A 59 -4.81 -2.71 -16.06
C LEU A 59 -3.71 -2.20 -16.98
N LYS A 60 -2.71 -1.50 -16.43
CA LYS A 60 -1.55 -1.01 -17.17
C LYS A 60 -0.75 -2.13 -17.82
N GLU A 61 -0.57 -3.26 -17.12
CA GLU A 61 0.11 -4.43 -17.68
C GLU A 61 -0.66 -5.02 -18.87
N ALA A 62 -1.99 -5.13 -18.74
CA ALA A 62 -2.85 -5.64 -19.81
C ALA A 62 -2.86 -4.72 -21.04
N GLU A 63 -2.95 -3.40 -20.82
CA GLU A 63 -2.85 -2.39 -21.88
C GLU A 63 -1.53 -2.47 -22.62
N LEU A 64 -0.41 -2.56 -21.89
CA LEU A 64 0.92 -2.70 -22.48
C LEU A 64 1.03 -3.97 -23.34
N LYS A 65 0.54 -5.11 -22.83
CA LYS A 65 0.52 -6.36 -23.59
C LYS A 65 -0.27 -6.23 -24.88
N ARG A 66 -1.48 -5.64 -24.81
CA ARG A 66 -2.32 -5.40 -25.99
C ARG A 66 -1.62 -4.53 -27.02
N ASP A 67 -0.98 -3.46 -26.57
CA ASP A 67 -0.30 -2.52 -27.45
C ASP A 67 0.94 -3.13 -28.12
N ILE A 68 1.68 -3.98 -27.40
CA ILE A 68 2.77 -4.77 -27.99
C ILE A 68 2.24 -5.71 -29.07
N LEU A 69 1.17 -6.45 -28.79
CA LEU A 69 0.55 -7.38 -29.75
C LEU A 69 0.01 -6.65 -30.98
N ASN A 70 -0.69 -5.52 -30.79
CA ASN A 70 -1.19 -4.70 -31.89
C ASN A 70 -0.06 -4.16 -32.76
N LYS A 71 1.03 -3.68 -32.15
CA LYS A 71 2.23 -3.25 -32.89
C LYS A 71 2.83 -4.39 -33.71
N ALA A 72 2.92 -5.60 -33.14
CA ALA A 72 3.42 -6.77 -33.85
C ALA A 72 2.55 -7.11 -35.06
N VAL A 73 1.23 -7.19 -34.91
CA VAL A 73 0.28 -7.42 -36.02
C VAL A 73 0.42 -6.35 -37.10
N GLY A 74 0.55 -5.07 -36.71
CA GLY A 74 0.75 -3.96 -37.63
C GLY A 74 2.05 -4.07 -38.46
N ILE A 75 3.10 -4.69 -37.93
CA ILE A 75 4.36 -4.95 -38.65
C ILE A 75 4.18 -6.13 -39.60
N PHE A 76 3.65 -7.26 -39.11
CA PHE A 76 3.46 -8.46 -39.93
C PHE A 76 2.52 -8.22 -41.12
N SER A 77 1.44 -7.46 -40.93
CA SER A 77 0.49 -7.13 -41.99
C SER A 77 1.05 -6.19 -43.08
N LYS A 78 2.08 -5.40 -42.78
CA LYS A 78 2.76 -4.53 -43.75
C LYS A 78 3.93 -5.22 -44.46
N SER A 79 4.57 -6.19 -43.83
CA SER A 79 5.71 -6.92 -44.39
C SER A 79 5.31 -8.10 -45.28
N GLY A 80 4.07 -8.59 -45.19
CA GLY A 80 3.55 -9.69 -46.02
C GLY A 80 2.90 -9.25 -47.35
N ARG A 81 3.12 -8.01 -47.78
CA ARG A 81 2.59 -7.45 -49.03
C ARG A 81 3.73 -7.00 -49.93
#